data_AF-A0A497GCN1-F1
#
_entry.id   AF-A0A497GCN1-F1
#
_cell.length_a   1.000
_cell.length_b   1.000
_cell.length_c   1.000
_cell.angle_alpha   90.00
_cell.angle_beta   90.00
_cell.angle_gamma   90.00
#
_symmetry.space_group_name_H-M   'P 1'
#
loop_
_entity.id
_entity.type
_entity.pdbx_description
1 polymer ?
#
loop_
_entity_poly.entity_id
_entity_poly.type
_entity_poly.pdbx_seq_one_letter_code
_entity_poly.pdbx_strand_id
1 'polypeptide(L)'
;MNLLLVMMMGVMAGFIGALMGLGGGVVMVPTLTAILGVDIKEAVATSSLCVIATSIAGASRYVKQGITNIKLALFLNTTTVAGAVTGALLAVVAPRTLLYLALSAVLAYLSASQVITGKREEEKIEKGEFAGYEEDKLAKLFGLSDSYYDTASQVEVRYRVTRTPLGLAVSYLAGMASGLLGIGGGVLKVPIMNQVMNVPIKASIGTSKFMIGVTASASATVYFMRGLVNTFLAAPLALGVILGATLGAQIMNRIRVRYLKTLFGGVLVYFSYAMLAKFIYLTVGVALPGVRL
;
A
#
# COMPACT_ATOMS: atom_id res chain seq x y z
N MET A 1 6.49 2.60 27.53
CA MET A 1 6.45 2.19 26.11
C MET A 1 7.84 1.72 25.71
N ASN A 2 8.02 0.48 25.25
CA ASN A 2 9.34 -0.03 24.87
C ASN A 2 9.70 0.43 23.44
N LEU A 3 10.55 1.46 23.30
CA LEU A 3 10.93 2.06 22.01
C LEU A 3 11.56 1.05 21.04
N LEU A 4 12.28 0.05 21.58
CA LEU A 4 12.86 -1.02 20.79
C LEU A 4 11.76 -1.85 20.09
N LEU A 5 10.67 -2.14 20.79
CA LEU A 5 9.53 -2.88 20.23
C LEU A 5 8.84 -2.07 19.11
N VAL A 6 8.70 -0.75 19.28
CA VAL A 6 8.15 0.13 18.24
C VAL A 6 9.03 0.13 16.98
N MET A 7 10.35 0.22 17.17
CA MET A 7 11.29 0.16 16.05
C MET A 7 11.23 -1.19 15.33
N MET A 8 11.19 -2.32 16.06
CA MET A 8 11.09 -3.65 15.46
C MET A 8 9.79 -3.86 14.67
N MET A 9 8.66 -3.34 15.18
CA MET A 9 7.41 -3.32 14.41
C MET A 9 7.55 -2.47 13.15
N GLY A 10 8.26 -1.36 13.23
CA GLY A 10 8.62 -0.53 12.07
C GLY A 10 9.43 -1.31 11.03
N VAL A 11 10.47 -2.05 11.44
CA VAL A 11 11.27 -2.90 10.53
C VAL A 11 10.39 -3.91 9.81
N MET A 12 9.55 -4.63 10.54
CA MET A 12 8.63 -5.61 9.95
C MET A 12 7.64 -4.95 8.98
N ALA A 13 7.03 -3.83 9.39
CA ALA A 13 6.08 -3.09 8.57
C ALA A 13 6.72 -2.50 7.30
N GLY A 14 7.96 -2.01 7.40
CA GLY A 14 8.72 -1.50 6.27
C GLY A 14 9.10 -2.60 5.29
N PHE A 15 9.54 -3.73 5.80
CA PHE A 15 9.89 -4.90 5.01
C PHE A 15 8.70 -5.42 4.20
N ILE A 16 7.60 -5.75 4.89
CA ILE A 16 6.35 -6.21 4.27
C ILE A 16 5.79 -5.13 3.33
N GLY A 17 5.74 -3.88 3.79
CA GLY A 17 5.21 -2.75 3.03
C GLY A 17 6.03 -2.40 1.79
N ALA A 18 7.34 -2.71 1.75
CA ALA A 18 8.17 -2.59 0.56
C ALA A 18 7.92 -3.74 -0.40
N LEU A 19 7.92 -4.99 0.07
CA LEU A 19 7.63 -6.17 -0.76
C LEU A 19 6.29 -6.05 -1.49
N MET A 20 5.28 -5.48 -0.84
CA MET A 20 3.91 -5.42 -1.36
C MET A 20 3.52 -4.07 -1.95
N GLY A 21 4.39 -3.06 -1.87
CA GLY A 21 4.08 -1.72 -2.38
C GLY A 21 2.98 -0.98 -1.61
N LEU A 22 2.76 -1.32 -0.33
CA LEU A 22 1.68 -0.78 0.53
C LEU A 22 2.08 0.41 1.38
N GLY A 23 3.34 0.83 1.38
CA GLY A 23 3.79 1.91 2.28
C GLY A 23 3.91 1.53 3.76
N GLY A 24 3.52 0.32 4.17
CA GLY A 24 3.66 -0.21 5.52
C GLY A 24 2.54 0.17 6.49
N GLY A 25 1.66 1.12 6.12
CA GLY A 25 0.55 1.57 6.95
C GLY A 25 -0.47 0.48 7.27
N VAL A 26 -0.69 -0.46 6.35
CA VAL A 26 -1.51 -1.67 6.58
C VAL A 26 -1.05 -2.50 7.76
N VAL A 27 0.27 -2.52 8.01
CA VAL A 27 0.85 -3.24 9.14
C VAL A 27 0.89 -2.33 10.36
N MET A 28 1.31 -1.08 10.20
CA MET A 28 1.48 -0.13 11.31
C MET A 28 0.16 0.22 12.00
N VAL A 29 -0.93 0.49 11.27
CA VAL A 29 -2.19 0.91 11.89
C VAL A 29 -2.77 -0.19 12.81
N PRO A 30 -2.91 -1.46 12.35
CA PRO A 30 -3.32 -2.54 13.23
C PRO A 30 -2.35 -2.82 14.38
N THR A 31 -1.03 -2.76 14.17
CA THR A 31 -0.08 -3.04 15.26
C THR A 31 -0.10 -1.93 16.32
N LEU A 32 -0.16 -0.66 15.93
CA LEU A 32 -0.29 0.45 16.87
C LEU A 32 -1.60 0.38 17.66
N THR A 33 -2.72 0.05 17.00
CA THR A 33 -4.02 -0.01 17.67
C THR A 33 -4.24 -1.27 18.51
N ALA A 34 -3.82 -2.45 18.02
CA ALA A 34 -4.06 -3.73 18.68
C ALA A 34 -2.98 -4.09 19.71
N ILE A 35 -1.71 -3.73 19.48
CA ILE A 35 -0.61 -4.10 20.40
C ILE A 35 -0.35 -2.99 21.41
N LEU A 36 -0.31 -1.74 20.95
CA LEU A 36 0.02 -0.59 21.80
C LEU A 36 -1.20 0.17 22.34
N GLY A 37 -2.42 -0.18 21.89
CA GLY A 37 -3.65 0.49 22.35
C GLY A 37 -3.76 1.95 21.92
N VAL A 38 -3.03 2.38 20.89
CA VAL A 38 -3.07 3.75 20.38
C VAL A 38 -4.43 4.00 19.72
N ASP A 39 -4.97 5.21 19.87
CA ASP A 39 -6.21 5.58 19.21
C ASP A 39 -6.07 5.44 17.68
N ILE A 40 -7.12 4.99 17.00
CA ILE A 40 -7.06 4.78 15.55
C ILE A 40 -6.72 6.07 14.78
N LYS A 41 -7.21 7.24 15.22
CA LYS A 41 -6.92 8.50 14.52
C LYS A 41 -5.45 8.89 14.65
N GLU A 42 -4.88 8.68 15.84
CA GLU A 42 -3.46 8.90 16.11
C GLU A 42 -2.57 7.87 15.39
N ALA A 43 -2.99 6.60 15.33
CA ALA A 43 -2.30 5.55 14.60
C ALA A 43 -2.26 5.83 13.10
N VAL A 44 -3.40 6.25 12.52
CA VAL A 44 -3.53 6.66 11.11
C VAL A 44 -2.65 7.87 10.77
N ALA A 45 -2.60 8.85 11.67
CA ALA A 45 -1.75 10.03 11.50
C ALA A 45 -0.26 9.67 11.59
N THR A 46 0.13 8.91 12.62
CA THR A 46 1.50 8.46 12.87
C THR A 46 2.01 7.53 11.75
N SER A 47 1.17 6.61 11.27
CA SER A 47 1.50 5.72 10.15
C SER A 47 1.68 6.52 8.87
N SER A 48 0.86 7.53 8.58
CA SER A 48 0.98 8.36 7.38
C SER A 48 2.35 9.03 7.30
N LEU A 49 2.89 9.52 8.42
CA LEU A 49 4.24 10.09 8.46
C LEU A 49 5.32 9.03 8.21
N CYS A 50 5.18 7.85 8.82
CA CYS A 50 6.11 6.73 8.62
C CYS A 50 6.06 6.16 7.20
N VAL A 51 4.90 6.21 6.55
CA VAL A 51 4.69 5.80 5.15
C VAL A 51 5.52 6.66 4.20
N ILE A 52 5.73 7.95 4.50
CA ILE A 52 6.61 8.85 3.71
C ILE A 52 8.04 8.31 3.75
N ALA A 53 8.57 8.05 4.95
CA ALA A 53 9.92 7.51 5.13
C ALA A 53 10.10 6.16 4.42
N THR A 54 9.11 5.28 4.57
CA THR A 54 9.04 3.97 3.91
C THR A 54 9.03 4.08 2.39
N SER A 55 8.30 5.08 1.85
CA SER A 55 8.21 5.35 0.42
C SER A 55 9.54 5.81 -0.14
N ILE A 56 10.21 6.78 0.49
CA ILE A 56 11.53 7.28 0.05
C ILE A 56 12.54 6.13 0.02
N ALA A 57 12.60 5.35 1.10
CA ALA A 57 13.50 4.21 1.24
C ALA A 57 13.26 3.13 0.17
N GLY A 58 12.01 2.75 -0.09
CA GLY A 58 11.68 1.72 -1.08
C GLY A 58 11.71 2.21 -2.53
N ALA A 59 11.14 3.38 -2.81
CA ALA A 59 11.04 3.94 -4.15
C ALA A 59 12.42 4.24 -4.75
N SER A 60 13.35 4.77 -3.96
CA SER A 60 14.72 5.01 -4.44
C SER A 60 15.41 3.74 -4.93
N ARG A 61 15.13 2.58 -4.32
CA ARG A 61 15.64 1.28 -4.76
C ARG A 61 14.93 0.78 -6.01
N TYR A 62 13.60 0.89 -6.07
CA TYR A 62 12.83 0.44 -7.24
C TYR A 62 13.08 1.27 -8.50
N VAL A 63 13.29 2.58 -8.34
CA VAL A 63 13.75 3.47 -9.42
C VAL A 63 15.14 3.06 -9.90
N LYS A 64 16.09 2.80 -8.98
CA LYS A 64 17.43 2.30 -9.36
C LYS A 64 17.40 0.93 -10.04
N GLN A 65 16.42 0.08 -9.72
CA GLN A 65 16.23 -1.23 -10.35
C GLN A 65 15.49 -1.14 -11.70
N GLY A 66 15.00 0.04 -12.12
CA GLY A 66 14.26 0.20 -13.37
C GLY A 66 12.86 -0.45 -13.36
N ILE A 67 12.30 -0.73 -12.17
CA ILE A 67 10.98 -1.38 -12.04
C ILE A 67 9.86 -0.32 -11.95
N THR A 68 10.18 0.86 -11.46
CA THR A 68 9.21 1.95 -11.26
C THR A 68 8.88 2.64 -12.58
N ASN A 69 7.60 2.63 -12.97
CA ASN A 69 7.10 3.42 -14.09
C ASN A 69 6.78 4.84 -13.62
N ILE A 70 7.74 5.75 -13.77
CA ILE A 70 7.63 7.12 -13.25
C ILE A 70 6.51 7.89 -13.97
N LYS A 71 6.32 7.67 -15.28
CA LYS A 71 5.29 8.36 -16.08
C LYS A 71 3.89 7.98 -15.58
N LEU A 72 3.63 6.68 -15.42
CA LEU A 72 2.37 6.19 -14.88
C LEU A 72 2.17 6.66 -13.43
N ALA A 73 3.23 6.67 -12.63
CA ALA A 73 3.16 7.17 -11.26
C ALA A 73 2.72 8.63 -11.21
N LEU A 74 3.35 9.51 -12.00
CA LEU A 74 3.00 10.93 -12.07
C LEU A 74 1.58 11.14 -12.60
N PHE A 75 1.20 10.43 -13.66
CA PHE A 75 -0.14 10.48 -14.25
C PHE A 75 -1.23 10.13 -13.23
N LEU A 76 -1.12 8.99 -12.57
CA LEU A 76 -2.11 8.54 -11.58
C LEU A 76 -2.06 9.34 -10.26
N ASN A 77 -0.93 9.99 -9.94
CA ASN A 77 -0.80 10.75 -8.69
C ASN A 77 -1.69 12.00 -8.69
N THR A 78 -1.94 12.59 -9.85
CA THR A 78 -2.77 13.79 -10.00
C THR A 78 -4.12 13.64 -9.30
N THR A 79 -4.83 12.55 -9.54
CA THR A 79 -6.11 12.26 -8.89
C THR A 79 -5.95 11.62 -7.52
N THR A 80 -4.87 10.88 -7.27
CA THR A 80 -4.65 10.28 -5.94
C THR A 80 -4.49 11.34 -4.87
N VAL A 81 -3.69 12.38 -5.12
CA VAL A 81 -3.38 13.40 -4.11
C VAL A 81 -4.67 14.11 -3.69
N ALA A 82 -5.51 14.47 -4.66
CA ALA A 82 -6.84 15.02 -4.39
C ALA A 82 -7.68 14.05 -3.53
N GLY A 83 -7.70 12.76 -3.88
CA GLY A 83 -8.34 11.72 -3.08
C GLY A 83 -7.78 11.62 -1.66
N ALA A 84 -6.47 11.69 -1.47
CA ALA A 84 -5.84 11.56 -0.15
C ALA A 84 -6.16 12.72 0.77
N VAL A 85 -6.21 13.94 0.23
CA VAL A 85 -6.66 15.11 0.98
C VAL A 85 -8.13 14.96 1.37
N THR A 86 -9.02 14.58 0.44
CA THR A 86 -10.44 14.38 0.76
C THR A 86 -10.65 13.26 1.78
N GLY A 87 -9.93 12.14 1.64
CA GLY A 87 -9.93 11.04 2.60
C GLY A 87 -9.44 11.43 3.99
N ALA A 88 -8.36 12.20 4.09
CA ALA A 88 -7.83 12.66 5.37
C ALA A 88 -8.80 13.62 6.08
N LEU A 89 -9.45 14.52 5.33
CA LEU A 89 -10.48 15.40 5.87
C LEU A 89 -11.70 14.61 6.38
N LEU A 90 -12.13 13.59 5.64
CA LEU A 90 -13.21 12.68 6.06
C LEU A 90 -12.83 11.88 7.32
N ALA A 91 -11.57 11.47 7.46
CA ALA A 91 -11.10 10.72 8.63
C ALA A 91 -11.23 11.49 9.95
N VAL A 92 -11.01 12.81 9.89
CA VAL A 92 -11.10 13.68 11.08
C VAL A 92 -12.52 13.66 11.65
N VAL A 93 -13.54 13.65 10.79
CA VAL A 93 -14.95 13.67 11.18
C VAL A 93 -15.56 12.27 11.30
N ALA A 94 -14.97 11.25 10.69
CA ALA A 94 -15.49 9.89 10.70
C ALA A 94 -15.53 9.27 12.12
N PRO A 95 -16.56 8.47 12.43
CA PRO A 95 -16.59 7.67 13.65
C PRO A 95 -15.57 6.53 13.57
N ARG A 96 -15.01 6.16 14.73
CA ARG A 96 -13.95 5.13 14.83
C ARG A 96 -14.41 3.78 14.27
N THR A 97 -15.67 3.41 14.49
CA THR A 97 -16.26 2.15 14.01
C THR A 97 -16.26 2.05 12.48
N LEU A 98 -16.58 3.13 11.77
CA LEU A 98 -16.55 3.16 10.32
C LEU A 98 -15.13 2.95 9.76
N LEU A 99 -14.11 3.50 10.42
CA LEU A 99 -12.72 3.31 10.02
C LEU A 99 -12.27 1.84 10.16
N TYR A 100 -12.62 1.17 11.26
CA TYR A 100 -12.33 -0.25 11.45
C TYR A 100 -13.07 -1.13 10.43
N LEU A 101 -14.36 -0.86 10.19
CA LEU A 101 -15.16 -1.59 9.20
C LEU A 101 -14.60 -1.41 7.79
N ALA A 102 -14.36 -0.16 7.37
CA ALA A 102 -13.82 0.16 6.05
C ALA A 102 -12.45 -0.49 5.83
N LEU A 103 -11.56 -0.44 6.83
CA LEU A 103 -10.27 -1.11 6.76
C LEU A 103 -10.42 -2.63 6.64
N SER A 104 -11.25 -3.25 7.47
CA SER A 104 -11.47 -4.71 7.40
C SER A 104 -12.03 -5.14 6.03
N ALA A 105 -13.02 -4.44 5.49
CA ALA A 105 -13.62 -4.75 4.19
C ALA A 105 -12.60 -4.64 3.05
N VAL A 106 -11.80 -3.57 3.03
CA VAL A 106 -10.75 -3.36 2.02
C VAL A 106 -9.69 -4.45 2.11
N LEU A 107 -9.19 -4.77 3.30
CA LEU A 107 -8.17 -5.81 3.46
C LEU A 107 -8.69 -7.21 3.11
N ALA A 108 -9.94 -7.55 3.47
CA ALA A 108 -10.57 -8.81 3.12
C ALA A 108 -10.67 -9.01 1.60
N TYR A 109 -11.22 -8.01 0.89
CA TYR A 109 -11.36 -8.05 -0.56
C TYR A 109 -10.02 -8.25 -1.25
N LEU A 110 -9.01 -7.49 -0.81
CA LEU A 110 -7.68 -7.54 -1.40
C LEU A 110 -6.97 -8.86 -1.10
N SER A 111 -7.13 -9.38 0.11
CA SER A 111 -6.58 -10.68 0.47
C SER A 111 -7.02 -11.78 -0.50
N ALA A 112 -8.34 -11.91 -0.70
CA ALA A 112 -8.90 -12.90 -1.61
C ALA A 112 -8.40 -12.69 -3.05
N SER A 113 -8.40 -11.44 -3.51
CA SER A 113 -7.97 -11.08 -4.86
C SER A 113 -6.49 -11.41 -5.14
N GLN A 114 -5.59 -11.23 -4.17
CA GLN A 114 -4.16 -11.52 -4.34
C GLN A 114 -3.86 -13.02 -4.39
N VAL A 115 -4.49 -13.82 -3.52
CA VAL A 115 -4.27 -15.29 -3.50
C VAL A 115 -4.74 -15.92 -4.81
N ILE A 116 -5.92 -15.51 -5.30
CA ILE A 116 -6.52 -16.09 -6.51
C ILE A 116 -5.71 -15.76 -7.77
N THR A 117 -5.13 -14.55 -7.86
CA THR A 117 -4.46 -14.08 -9.08
C THR A 117 -2.96 -14.39 -9.17
N GLY A 118 -2.38 -15.03 -8.14
CA GLY A 118 -0.95 -15.36 -8.06
C GLY A 118 -0.42 -16.19 -9.23
N LYS A 119 -0.99 -17.38 -9.42
CA LYS A 119 -0.55 -18.33 -10.47
C LYS A 119 -0.78 -17.77 -11.88
N ARG A 120 -1.96 -17.19 -12.10
CA ARG A 120 -2.36 -16.63 -13.39
C ARG A 120 -1.41 -15.54 -13.88
N GLU A 121 -0.88 -14.74 -12.96
CA GLU A 121 0.06 -13.68 -13.33
C GLU A 121 1.44 -14.21 -13.69
N GLU A 122 1.94 -15.22 -12.99
CA GLU A 122 3.22 -15.86 -13.33
C GLU A 122 3.16 -16.45 -14.74
N GLU A 123 2.08 -17.16 -15.08
CA GLU A 123 1.82 -17.66 -16.44
C GLU A 123 1.75 -16.53 -17.47
N LYS A 124 1.13 -15.40 -17.10
CA LYS A 124 0.99 -14.22 -17.98
C LYS A 124 2.34 -13.57 -18.29
N ILE A 125 3.27 -13.60 -17.34
CA ILE A 125 4.66 -13.14 -17.51
C ILE A 125 5.41 -14.10 -18.44
N GLU A 126 5.34 -15.41 -18.19
CA GLU A 126 6.03 -16.43 -18.98
C GLU A 126 5.57 -16.44 -20.44
N LYS A 127 4.28 -16.21 -20.69
CA LYS A 127 3.70 -16.13 -22.05
C LYS A 127 3.86 -14.76 -22.73
N GLY A 128 4.40 -13.75 -22.03
CA GLY A 128 4.55 -12.39 -22.58
C GLY A 128 3.21 -11.68 -22.88
N GLU A 129 2.11 -12.14 -22.30
CA GLU A 129 0.76 -11.66 -22.61
C GLU A 129 0.54 -10.18 -22.28
N PHE A 130 1.31 -9.62 -21.34
CA PHE A 130 1.21 -8.20 -20.97
C PHE A 130 1.50 -7.23 -22.13
N ALA A 131 2.30 -7.64 -23.10
CA ALA A 131 2.63 -6.83 -24.28
C ALA A 131 1.56 -6.89 -25.39
N GLY A 132 0.69 -7.91 -25.36
CA GLY A 132 -0.30 -8.16 -26.42
C GLY A 132 -1.55 -7.28 -26.38
N TYR A 133 -1.69 -6.41 -25.37
CA TYR A 133 -2.86 -5.55 -25.22
C TYR A 133 -2.76 -4.30 -26.12
N GLU A 134 -3.90 -3.71 -26.45
CA GLU A 134 -3.94 -2.40 -27.11
C GLU A 134 -3.97 -1.28 -26.08
N GLU A 135 -3.09 -0.29 -26.27
CA GLU A 135 -3.07 0.92 -25.45
C GLU A 135 -4.28 1.79 -25.74
N ASP A 136 -4.89 2.34 -24.69
CA ASP A 136 -5.91 3.36 -24.83
C ASP A 136 -5.32 4.73 -25.25
N LYS A 137 -6.20 5.66 -25.63
CA LYS A 137 -5.79 6.97 -26.17
C LYS A 137 -4.90 7.76 -25.22
N LEU A 138 -5.20 7.78 -23.92
CA LEU A 138 -4.40 8.51 -22.95
C LEU A 138 -3.10 7.78 -22.65
N ALA A 139 -3.11 6.44 -22.61
CA ALA A 139 -1.90 5.64 -22.45
C ALA A 139 -0.88 5.93 -23.58
N LYS A 140 -1.35 6.04 -24.83
CA LYS A 140 -0.55 6.45 -25.99
C LYS A 140 -0.07 7.89 -25.86
N LEU A 141 -0.97 8.81 -25.56
CA LEU A 141 -0.68 10.25 -25.49
C LEU A 141 0.41 10.58 -24.46
N PHE A 142 0.36 9.94 -23.28
CA PHE A 142 1.30 10.16 -22.19
C PHE A 142 2.46 9.15 -22.18
N GLY A 143 2.49 8.20 -23.13
CA GLY A 143 3.52 7.17 -23.22
C GLY A 143 3.68 6.37 -21.94
N LEU A 144 2.57 5.85 -21.40
CA LEU A 144 2.50 5.23 -20.07
C LEU A 144 2.99 3.78 -20.03
N SER A 145 3.09 3.11 -21.17
CA SER A 145 3.62 1.74 -21.27
C SER A 145 5.13 1.71 -21.08
N ASP A 146 5.64 0.60 -20.55
CA ASP A 146 7.06 0.47 -20.20
C ASP A 146 7.51 -1.00 -20.18
N SER A 147 8.78 -1.23 -19.88
CA SER A 147 9.33 -2.55 -19.59
C SER A 147 10.21 -2.54 -18.35
N TYR A 148 10.38 -3.71 -17.74
CA TYR A 148 11.35 -3.90 -16.66
C TYR A 148 11.95 -5.29 -16.72
N TYR A 149 13.14 -5.45 -16.13
CA TYR A 149 13.78 -6.76 -16.02
C TYR A 149 13.35 -7.48 -14.73
N ASP A 150 12.69 -8.63 -14.87
CA ASP A 150 12.33 -9.49 -13.74
C ASP A 150 13.50 -10.41 -13.38
N THR A 151 14.13 -10.15 -12.23
CA THR A 151 15.28 -10.95 -11.77
C THR A 151 14.87 -12.36 -11.31
N ALA A 152 13.63 -12.59 -10.88
CA ALA A 152 13.18 -13.91 -10.43
C ALA A 152 12.92 -14.85 -11.61
N SER A 153 12.36 -14.31 -12.70
CA SER A 153 12.04 -15.07 -13.92
C SER A 153 13.11 -14.94 -15.01
N GLN A 154 14.11 -14.07 -14.83
CA GLN A 154 15.20 -13.82 -15.78
C GLN A 154 14.73 -13.36 -17.17
N VAL A 155 13.61 -12.64 -17.24
CA VAL A 155 13.00 -12.15 -18.49
C VAL A 155 12.74 -10.65 -18.45
N GLU A 156 12.83 -10.00 -19.61
CA GLU A 156 12.35 -8.62 -19.78
C GLU A 156 10.83 -8.64 -19.94
N VAL A 157 10.12 -8.06 -18.98
CA VAL A 157 8.65 -7.99 -19.01
C VAL A 157 8.24 -6.66 -19.62
N ARG A 158 7.78 -6.72 -20.87
CA ARG A 158 7.16 -5.57 -21.55
C ARG A 158 5.66 -5.58 -21.31
N TYR A 159 5.08 -4.41 -21.03
CA TYR A 159 3.65 -4.31 -20.76
C TYR A 159 3.06 -3.04 -21.35
N ARG A 160 1.78 -3.13 -21.70
CA ARG A 160 1.00 -2.00 -22.22
C ARG A 160 -0.07 -1.58 -21.24
N VAL A 161 -0.08 -0.30 -20.90
CA VAL A 161 -1.06 0.27 -19.97
C VAL A 161 -2.41 0.40 -20.67
N THR A 162 -3.47 -0.01 -19.98
CA THR A 162 -4.84 0.03 -20.50
C THR A 162 -5.79 0.66 -19.49
N ARG A 163 -6.99 1.02 -19.96
CA ARG A 163 -8.11 1.53 -19.14
C ARG A 163 -7.71 2.72 -18.25
N THR A 164 -6.85 3.61 -18.75
CA THR A 164 -6.35 4.75 -17.97
C THR A 164 -7.41 5.69 -17.40
N PRO A 165 -8.59 5.97 -18.02
CA PRO A 165 -9.59 6.83 -17.38
C PRO A 165 -10.16 6.18 -16.11
N LEU A 166 -10.38 4.86 -16.18
CA LEU A 166 -10.81 4.08 -15.01
C LEU A 166 -9.66 4.00 -13.99
N GLY A 167 -8.43 3.87 -14.44
CA GLY A 167 -7.23 4.02 -13.62
C GLY A 167 -7.22 5.31 -12.79
N LEU A 168 -7.50 6.47 -13.41
CA LEU A 168 -7.59 7.76 -12.73
C LEU A 168 -8.72 7.81 -11.69
N ALA A 169 -9.91 7.31 -12.05
CA ALA A 169 -11.07 7.29 -11.17
C ALA A 169 -10.83 6.41 -9.93
N VAL A 170 -10.33 5.19 -10.11
CA VAL A 170 -10.05 4.30 -8.98
C VAL A 170 -8.80 4.75 -8.21
N SER A 171 -7.85 5.45 -8.86
CA SER A 171 -6.71 6.08 -8.18
C SER A 171 -7.14 7.19 -7.22
N TYR A 172 -8.18 7.97 -7.57
CA TYR A 172 -8.82 8.91 -6.64
C TYR A 172 -9.41 8.18 -5.41
N LEU A 173 -10.18 7.10 -5.64
CA LEU A 173 -10.76 6.30 -4.55
C LEU A 173 -9.68 5.65 -3.67
N ALA A 174 -8.59 5.17 -4.28
CA ALA A 174 -7.43 4.65 -3.57
C ALA A 174 -6.73 5.73 -2.73
N GLY A 175 -6.67 6.97 -3.24
CA GLY A 175 -6.26 8.14 -2.48
C GLY A 175 -7.17 8.39 -1.29
N MET A 176 -8.48 8.41 -1.50
CA MET A 176 -9.48 8.60 -0.43
C MET A 176 -9.36 7.55 0.66
N ALA A 177 -9.28 6.27 0.30
CA ALA A 177 -9.05 5.20 1.27
C ALA A 177 -7.69 5.31 1.96
N SER A 178 -6.63 5.73 1.24
CA SER A 178 -5.31 5.99 1.82
C SER A 178 -5.34 7.08 2.88
N GLY A 179 -5.96 8.21 2.55
CA GLY A 179 -6.12 9.34 3.45
C GLY A 179 -6.93 8.92 4.65
N LEU A 180 -8.08 8.26 4.42
CA LEU A 180 -9.02 7.84 5.46
C LEU A 180 -8.40 6.85 6.47
N LEU A 181 -7.62 5.88 5.97
CA LEU A 181 -7.18 4.72 6.76
C LEU A 181 -5.69 4.76 7.13
N GLY A 182 -4.92 5.75 6.66
CA GLY A 182 -3.48 5.86 6.95
C GLY A 182 -2.64 4.70 6.44
N ILE A 183 -3.20 3.88 5.54
CA ILE A 183 -2.56 2.65 5.07
C ILE A 183 -1.53 2.87 3.95
N GLY A 184 -1.50 4.06 3.33
CA GLY A 184 -0.69 4.36 2.14
C GLY A 184 -1.27 3.65 0.91
N GLY A 185 -1.95 4.38 0.02
CA GLY A 185 -2.91 3.90 -0.98
C GLY A 185 -2.49 2.79 -1.96
N GLY A 186 -1.26 2.29 -1.87
CA GLY A 186 -0.78 1.12 -2.59
C GLY A 186 -1.58 -0.14 -2.39
N VAL A 187 -2.27 -0.26 -1.26
CA VAL A 187 -3.17 -1.37 -0.93
C VAL A 187 -4.21 -1.56 -2.02
N LEU A 188 -4.76 -0.46 -2.53
CA LEU A 188 -5.68 -0.47 -3.66
C LEU A 188 -4.96 -0.27 -4.99
N LYS A 189 -3.98 0.65 -5.07
CA LYS A 189 -3.31 0.97 -6.35
C LYS A 189 -2.58 -0.19 -6.98
N VAL A 190 -1.89 -1.03 -6.20
CA VAL A 190 -1.15 -2.19 -6.73
C VAL A 190 -2.12 -3.14 -7.46
N PRO A 191 -3.22 -3.62 -6.84
CA PRO A 191 -4.22 -4.41 -7.53
C PRO A 191 -4.89 -3.69 -8.69
N ILE A 192 -5.16 -2.38 -8.60
CA ILE A 192 -5.76 -1.62 -9.71
C ILE A 192 -4.83 -1.61 -10.92
N MET A 193 -3.57 -1.20 -10.73
CA MET A 193 -2.59 -1.22 -11.82
C MET A 193 -2.48 -2.63 -12.41
N ASN A 194 -2.48 -3.65 -11.56
CA ASN A 194 -2.35 -5.03 -11.96
C ASN A 194 -3.53 -5.61 -12.73
N GLN A 195 -4.69 -5.59 -12.11
CA GLN A 195 -5.88 -6.32 -12.56
C GLN A 195 -6.74 -5.49 -13.52
N VAL A 196 -6.64 -4.15 -13.42
CA VAL A 196 -7.45 -3.24 -14.21
C VAL A 196 -6.63 -2.64 -15.35
N MET A 197 -5.42 -2.14 -15.07
CA MET A 197 -4.64 -1.39 -16.05
C MET A 197 -3.59 -2.21 -16.80
N ASN A 198 -3.53 -3.52 -16.56
CA ASN A 198 -2.60 -4.44 -17.23
C ASN A 198 -1.11 -4.12 -16.94
N VAL A 199 -0.79 -3.72 -15.71
CA VAL A 199 0.59 -3.47 -15.27
C VAL A 199 1.09 -4.65 -14.42
N PRO A 200 2.21 -5.31 -14.74
CA PRO A 200 2.74 -6.40 -13.94
C PRO A 200 2.93 -6.00 -12.47
N ILE A 201 2.77 -6.94 -11.53
CA ILE A 201 2.69 -6.62 -10.11
C ILE A 201 3.98 -6.01 -9.58
N LYS A 202 5.15 -6.45 -10.05
CA LYS A 202 6.44 -5.88 -9.61
C LYS A 202 6.56 -4.41 -10.04
N ALA A 203 6.20 -4.11 -11.29
CA ALA A 203 6.11 -2.74 -11.79
C ALA A 203 5.07 -1.93 -11.00
N SER A 204 3.91 -2.52 -10.70
CA SER A 204 2.86 -1.90 -9.88
C SER A 204 3.33 -1.59 -8.46
N ILE A 205 4.08 -2.49 -7.83
CA ILE A 205 4.68 -2.30 -6.50
C ILE A 205 5.67 -1.13 -6.51
N GLY A 206 6.59 -1.11 -7.48
CA GLY A 206 7.58 -0.04 -7.62
C GLY A 206 6.94 1.32 -7.91
N THR A 207 5.98 1.35 -8.83
CA THR A 207 5.19 2.55 -9.23
C THR A 207 4.39 3.07 -8.04
N SER A 208 3.65 2.20 -7.36
CA SER A 208 2.88 2.55 -6.16
C SER A 208 3.77 3.12 -5.07
N LYS A 209 4.94 2.51 -4.80
CA LYS A 209 5.86 2.95 -3.75
C LYS A 209 6.32 4.38 -3.97
N PHE A 210 6.56 4.79 -5.23
CA PHE A 210 6.89 6.16 -5.58
C PHE A 210 5.72 7.12 -5.32
N MET A 211 4.51 6.74 -5.75
CA MET A 211 3.31 7.57 -5.56
C MET A 211 2.94 7.78 -4.09
N ILE A 212 3.12 6.74 -3.27
CA ILE A 212 2.74 6.73 -1.85
C ILE A 212 3.43 7.84 -1.07
N GLY A 213 4.68 8.19 -1.39
CA GLY A 213 5.40 9.25 -0.68
C GLY A 213 4.70 10.60 -0.82
N VAL A 214 4.31 10.95 -2.04
CA VAL A 214 3.58 12.18 -2.34
C VAL A 214 2.16 12.13 -1.75
N THR A 215 1.47 11.00 -1.92
CA THR A 215 0.10 10.81 -1.43
C THR A 215 0.04 10.90 0.11
N ALA A 216 0.96 10.22 0.79
CA ALA A 216 1.04 10.22 2.25
C ALA A 216 1.51 11.56 2.80
N SER A 217 2.35 12.30 2.08
CA SER A 217 2.73 13.68 2.46
C SER A 217 1.51 14.59 2.47
N ALA A 218 0.62 14.47 1.48
CA ALA A 218 -0.61 15.25 1.42
C ALA A 218 -1.54 14.95 2.62
N SER A 219 -1.79 13.67 2.91
CA SER A 219 -2.64 13.28 4.07
C SER A 219 -1.97 13.57 5.42
N ALA A 220 -0.66 13.33 5.55
CA ALA A 220 0.10 13.61 6.77
C ALA A 220 0.10 15.10 7.12
N THR A 221 0.14 15.99 6.11
CA THR A 221 0.03 17.44 6.33
C THR A 221 -1.31 17.79 6.99
N VAL A 222 -2.41 17.23 6.49
CA VAL A 222 -3.75 17.42 7.11
C VAL A 222 -3.75 16.93 8.56
N TYR A 223 -3.19 15.75 8.84
CA TYR A 223 -3.13 15.20 10.21
C TYR A 223 -2.22 15.97 11.15
N PHE A 224 -1.10 16.47 10.63
CA PHE A 224 -0.16 17.29 11.38
C PHE A 224 -0.79 18.62 11.78
N MET A 225 -1.49 19.29 10.86
CA MET A 225 -2.24 20.52 11.16
C MET A 225 -3.37 20.31 12.18
N ARG A 226 -3.86 19.08 12.33
CA ARG A 226 -4.88 18.70 13.32
C ARG A 226 -4.31 18.25 14.66
N GLY A 227 -2.99 18.24 14.82
CA GLY A 227 -2.33 17.82 16.07
C GLY A 227 -2.48 16.33 16.39
N LEU A 228 -2.81 15.49 15.40
CA LEU A 228 -3.08 14.06 15.61
C LEU A 228 -1.81 13.19 15.52
N VAL A 229 -0.68 13.77 15.11
CA VAL A 229 0.57 13.02 14.88
C VAL A 229 1.32 12.86 16.20
N ASN A 230 1.51 11.61 16.63
CA ASN A 230 2.39 11.31 17.74
C ASN A 230 3.84 11.18 17.26
N THR A 231 4.60 12.26 17.43
CA THR A 231 6.01 12.32 17.02
C THR A 231 6.90 11.38 17.82
N PHE A 232 6.55 11.09 19.08
CA PHE A 232 7.29 10.18 19.95
C PHE A 232 7.22 8.72 19.48
N LEU A 233 6.06 8.30 18.95
CA LEU A 233 5.91 6.99 18.28
C LEU A 233 6.46 7.02 16.86
N ALA A 234 6.29 8.14 16.14
CA ALA A 234 6.70 8.24 14.75
C ALA A 234 8.22 8.10 14.57
N ALA A 235 9.04 8.69 15.45
CA ALA A 235 10.50 8.67 15.31
C ALA A 235 11.11 7.24 15.30
N PRO A 236 10.92 6.39 16.34
CA PRO A 236 11.45 5.03 16.33
C PRO A 236 10.81 4.16 15.25
N LEU A 237 9.52 4.39 14.96
CA LEU A 237 8.82 3.67 13.91
C LEU A 237 9.44 3.99 12.54
N ALA A 238 9.63 5.28 12.22
CA ALA A 238 10.25 5.79 11.00
C ALA A 238 11.64 5.21 10.76
N LEU A 239 12.49 5.13 11.79
CA LEU A 239 13.80 4.49 11.69
C LEU A 239 13.69 3.01 11.33
N GLY A 240 12.78 2.29 12.00
CA GLY A 240 12.50 0.89 11.70
C GLY A 240 12.02 0.68 10.27
N VAL A 241 11.00 1.43 9.83
CA VAL A 241 10.45 1.28 8.47
C VAL A 241 11.47 1.61 7.39
N ILE A 242 12.40 2.54 7.59
CA ILE A 242 13.48 2.81 6.61
C ILE A 242 14.36 1.57 6.42
N LEU A 243 14.81 0.95 7.51
CA LEU A 243 15.63 -0.26 7.47
C LEU A 243 14.86 -1.43 6.85
N GLY A 244 13.62 -1.65 7.30
CA GLY A 244 12.76 -2.69 6.73
C GLY A 244 12.50 -2.48 5.23
N ALA A 245 12.17 -1.26 4.84
CA ALA A 245 11.79 -0.96 3.46
C ALA A 245 12.95 -1.05 2.48
N THR A 246 14.15 -0.67 2.90
CA THR A 246 15.35 -0.84 2.08
C THR A 246 15.65 -2.32 1.83
N LEU A 247 15.61 -3.15 2.87
CA LEU A 247 15.81 -4.62 2.75
C LEU A 247 14.71 -5.27 1.90
N GLY A 248 13.45 -4.94 2.17
CA GLY A 248 12.31 -5.46 1.40
C GLY A 248 12.41 -5.10 -0.08
N ALA A 249 12.76 -3.85 -0.41
CA ALA A 249 12.90 -3.42 -1.80
C ALA A 249 14.10 -4.06 -2.53
N GLN A 250 15.17 -4.42 -1.81
CA GLN A 250 16.29 -5.15 -2.40
C GLN A 250 15.92 -6.59 -2.78
N ILE A 251 15.05 -7.23 -1.99
CA ILE A 251 14.71 -8.64 -2.17
C ILE A 251 13.52 -8.82 -3.13
N MET A 252 12.59 -7.85 -3.20
CA MET A 252 11.33 -7.96 -3.95
C MET A 252 11.49 -8.48 -5.39
N ASN A 253 12.43 -7.95 -6.17
CA ASN A 253 12.58 -8.37 -7.58
C ASN A 253 13.08 -9.81 -7.74
N ARG A 254 13.69 -10.38 -6.69
CA ARG A 254 14.20 -11.77 -6.67
C ARG A 254 13.16 -12.79 -6.25
N ILE A 255 12.01 -12.36 -5.74
CA ILE A 255 10.92 -13.25 -5.33
C ILE A 255 10.00 -13.50 -6.54
N ARG A 256 9.57 -14.76 -6.74
CA ARG A 256 8.56 -15.08 -7.76
C ARG A 256 7.21 -14.48 -7.38
N VAL A 257 6.48 -14.03 -8.40
CA VAL A 257 5.19 -13.31 -8.23
C VAL A 257 4.19 -14.09 -7.38
N ARG A 258 4.10 -15.41 -7.56
CA ARG A 258 3.21 -16.26 -6.76
C ARG A 258 3.46 -16.16 -5.27
N TYR A 259 4.71 -16.28 -4.82
CA TYR A 259 5.04 -16.17 -3.39
C TYR A 259 4.78 -14.77 -2.85
N LEU A 260 5.05 -13.74 -3.65
CA LEU A 260 4.78 -12.35 -3.27
C LEU A 260 3.29 -12.12 -3.03
N LYS A 261 2.43 -12.60 -3.93
CA LYS A 261 0.97 -12.51 -3.82
C LYS A 261 0.40 -13.36 -2.70
N THR A 262 0.91 -14.58 -2.49
CA THR A 262 0.46 -15.44 -1.36
C THR A 262 0.84 -14.84 -0.01
N LEU A 263 2.08 -14.34 0.13
CA LEU A 263 2.50 -13.60 1.33
C LEU A 263 1.61 -12.37 1.56
N PHE A 264 1.27 -11.65 0.48
CA PHE A 264 0.38 -10.51 0.54
C PHE A 264 -1.02 -10.87 1.03
N GLY A 265 -1.64 -11.88 0.42
CA GLY A 265 -2.93 -12.39 0.88
C GLY A 265 -2.92 -12.81 2.35
N GLY A 266 -1.94 -13.62 2.76
CA GLY A 266 -1.85 -14.14 4.14
C GLY A 266 -1.74 -13.03 5.19
N VAL A 267 -0.88 -12.04 4.96
CA VAL A 267 -0.73 -10.88 5.85
C VAL A 267 -2.02 -10.07 5.91
N LEU A 268 -2.70 -9.88 4.77
CA LEU A 268 -3.95 -9.14 4.73
C LEU A 268 -5.10 -9.85 5.46
N VAL A 269 -5.18 -11.19 5.42
CA VAL A 269 -6.20 -11.95 6.20
C VAL A 269 -6.07 -11.63 7.68
N TYR A 270 -4.85 -11.71 8.22
CA TYR A 270 -4.61 -11.47 9.64
C TYR A 270 -5.05 -10.07 10.06
N PHE A 271 -4.63 -9.04 9.33
CA PHE A 271 -4.99 -7.66 9.65
C PHE A 271 -6.47 -7.37 9.40
N SER A 272 -7.07 -7.97 8.38
CA SER A 272 -8.51 -7.91 8.15
C SER A 272 -9.28 -8.44 9.37
N TYR A 273 -8.89 -9.60 9.89
CA TYR A 273 -9.51 -10.21 11.07
C TYR A 273 -9.33 -9.33 12.31
N ALA A 274 -8.11 -8.83 12.57
CA ALA A 274 -7.83 -7.97 13.72
C ALA A 274 -8.68 -6.68 13.72
N MET A 275 -8.89 -6.07 12.55
CA MET A 275 -9.71 -4.86 12.43
C MET A 275 -11.21 -5.16 12.54
N LEU A 276 -11.66 -6.30 12.02
CA LEU A 276 -13.05 -6.74 12.19
C LEU A 276 -13.37 -7.04 13.66
N ALA A 277 -12.43 -7.65 14.39
CA ALA A 277 -12.58 -7.91 15.83
C ALA A 277 -12.75 -6.62 16.64
N LYS A 278 -11.94 -5.60 16.38
CA LYS A 278 -12.12 -4.29 17.03
C LYS A 278 -13.45 -3.63 16.66
N PHE A 279 -13.89 -3.74 15.41
CA PHE A 279 -15.20 -3.24 15.01
C PHE A 279 -16.34 -3.92 15.79
N ILE A 280 -16.35 -5.26 15.87
CA ILE A 280 -17.38 -6.03 16.59
C ILE A 280 -17.37 -5.69 18.08
N TYR A 281 -16.19 -5.58 18.69
CA TYR A 281 -16.09 -5.22 20.09
C TYR A 281 -16.66 -3.83 20.38
N LEU A 282 -16.33 -2.84 19.55
CA LEU A 282 -16.84 -1.47 19.72
C LEU A 282 -18.34 -1.31 19.43
N THR A 283 -18.95 -2.24 18.69
CA THR A 283 -20.37 -2.16 18.30
C THR A 283 -21.28 -3.04 19.14
N VAL A 284 -20.83 -4.25 19.49
CA VAL A 284 -21.64 -5.28 20.17
C VAL A 284 -21.08 -5.64 21.56
N GLY A 285 -19.87 -5.19 21.90
CA GLY A 285 -19.20 -5.54 23.16
C GLY A 285 -18.63 -6.97 23.20
N VAL A 286 -18.70 -7.70 22.09
CA VAL A 286 -18.22 -9.09 21.99
C VAL A 286 -16.72 -9.11 21.71
N ALA A 287 -15.97 -9.73 22.61
CA ALA A 287 -14.53 -9.95 22.47
C ALA A 287 -14.26 -11.17 21.58
N LEU A 288 -13.71 -10.95 20.38
CA LEU A 288 -13.19 -12.04 19.56
C LEU A 288 -11.79 -12.49 20.05
N PRO A 289 -11.48 -13.80 20.00
CA PRO A 289 -10.24 -14.34 20.52
C PRO A 289 -9.01 -13.80 19.77
N GLY A 290 -7.91 -13.56 20.50
CA GLY A 290 -6.60 -13.27 19.91
C GLY A 290 -6.31 -11.80 19.59
N VAL A 291 -7.22 -10.86 19.90
CA VAL A 291 -7.01 -9.43 19.72
C VAL A 291 -7.10 -8.73 21.07
N ARG A 292 -6.08 -7.95 21.46
CA ARG A 292 -6.18 -7.05 22.62
C ARG A 292 -7.09 -5.88 22.24
N LEU A 293 -8.15 -5.71 23.00
CA LEU A 293 -9.26 -4.80 22.72
C LEU A 293 -8.95 -3.40 23.21
#